data_AF-A0A6L5GUD4-F1
#
_entry.id   AF-A0A6L5GUD4-F1
#
_cell.length_a   1.000
_cell.length_b   1.000
_cell.length_c   1.000
_cell.angle_alpha   90.00
_cell.angle_beta   90.00
_cell.angle_gamma   90.00
#
_symmetry.space_group_name_H-M   'P 1'
#
loop_
_entity.id
_entity.type
_entity.pdbx_description
1 polymer ?
#
loop_
_entity_poly.entity_id
_entity_poly.type
_entity_poly.pdbx_seq_one_letter_code
_entity_poly.pdbx_strand_id
1 'polypeptide(L)'
;MSKSNQLLNIEVGTFRRQGNKLILELNHNQFRYDQLSELNELKQADANFLQLVNVVEQDQKVVLTYTLPDKVRSLKELPHENKAIRAAIAKEIMAQKVVADSQYHVALNPANLWYYPMQHVWYAYRANELMPYDDKHSNLAKYKALILFCLTGTPYERLLSNPKEALAKHPDDYLQQVAKATSLNELTEVVNSIEDFVSYHEWQEVETAQQKTKQRLWLSVAGLAIVAVLAVGLVHKSDERKYQSLANQNQAQVTRLKYSGQIQTALNDHKWSEAQKDMQRAGYPATKQVNVFLKHGQYQQALKVDPSQLNKVVNTAYANKDSGQVAKWELPTKATSKQKDQLALEKAIVNYDTNTLNNQLSFTTNADVLLRMGQAFLAHNDTQDAQTVQTKLAGVNSPKAKYLKALLSLNSAKNEVSDAQKKLDDANKIDGSKDKDKDKKVDSAKSDLKNAQSDQSAAQKQVDQAKRKVGD
;
A
#
# COMPACT_ATOMS: atom_id res chain seq x y z
N MET A 1 -1.39 -41.49 1.21
CA MET A 1 -1.17 -42.45 0.12
C MET A 1 -0.41 -41.75 -1.01
N SER A 2 0.73 -42.31 -1.43
CA SER A 2 1.56 -41.78 -2.51
C SER A 2 0.82 -41.96 -3.85
N LYS A 3 0.29 -40.87 -4.43
CA LYS A 3 -0.21 -40.84 -5.83
C LYS A 3 1.00 -41.02 -6.75
N SER A 4 1.37 -42.26 -7.06
CA SER A 4 2.71 -42.55 -7.63
C SER A 4 2.85 -42.36 -9.13
N ASN A 5 1.79 -42.13 -9.91
CA ASN A 5 1.91 -41.80 -11.34
C ASN A 5 0.70 -41.02 -11.83
N GLN A 6 0.87 -39.71 -12.08
CA GLN A 6 -0.14 -38.87 -12.72
C GLN A 6 0.39 -38.43 -14.09
N LEU A 7 -0.38 -38.67 -15.15
CA LEU A 7 -0.11 -38.19 -16.51
C LEU A 7 -0.90 -36.91 -16.76
N LEU A 8 -0.22 -35.90 -17.28
CA LEU A 8 -0.71 -34.54 -17.37
C LEU A 8 -0.35 -33.97 -18.75
N ASN A 9 -1.30 -33.98 -19.67
CA ASN A 9 -1.09 -33.54 -21.05
C ASN A 9 -1.11 -32.00 -21.14
N ILE A 10 -0.15 -31.45 -21.88
CA ILE A 10 -0.08 -30.06 -22.32
C ILE A 10 0.04 -30.04 -23.86
N GLU A 11 0.11 -28.86 -24.46
CA GLU A 11 0.08 -28.69 -25.92
C GLU A 11 1.24 -29.39 -26.64
N VAL A 12 2.40 -29.47 -25.99
CA VAL A 12 3.64 -29.96 -26.59
C VAL A 12 4.01 -31.37 -26.16
N GLY A 13 3.39 -31.91 -25.10
CA GLY A 13 3.75 -33.21 -24.55
C GLY A 13 3.01 -33.60 -23.29
N THR A 14 3.50 -34.64 -22.62
CA THR A 14 2.86 -35.19 -21.41
C THR A 14 3.83 -35.18 -20.25
N PHE A 15 3.43 -34.52 -19.17
CA PHE A 15 4.11 -34.62 -17.90
C PHE A 15 3.79 -35.93 -17.18
N ARG A 16 4.80 -36.46 -16.49
CA ARG A 16 4.71 -37.60 -15.58
C ARG A 16 5.21 -37.18 -14.20
N ARG A 17 4.32 -37.26 -13.19
CA ARG A 17 4.70 -37.02 -11.79
C ARG A 17 5.32 -38.27 -11.18
N GLN A 18 6.50 -38.14 -10.58
CA GLN A 18 7.20 -39.20 -9.83
C GLN A 18 7.68 -38.65 -8.49
N GLY A 19 6.91 -38.89 -7.42
CA GLY A 19 7.22 -38.35 -6.10
C GLY A 19 7.25 -36.82 -6.09
N ASN A 20 8.41 -36.26 -5.76
CA ASN A 20 8.71 -34.82 -5.76
C ASN A 20 9.34 -34.33 -7.08
N LYS A 21 9.27 -35.11 -8.15
CA LYS A 21 9.73 -34.72 -9.47
C LYS A 21 8.58 -34.69 -10.46
N LEU A 22 8.69 -33.77 -11.41
CA LEU A 22 7.84 -33.70 -12.59
C LEU A 22 8.73 -33.85 -13.82
N ILE A 23 8.39 -34.80 -14.69
CA ILE A 23 9.21 -35.14 -15.86
C ILE A 23 8.38 -34.86 -17.12
N LEU A 24 8.95 -34.10 -18.06
CA LEU A 24 8.40 -33.89 -19.39
C LEU A 24 9.33 -34.51 -20.43
N GLU A 25 8.78 -35.31 -21.32
CA GLU A 25 9.50 -35.89 -22.45
C GLU A 25 8.96 -35.29 -23.74
N LEU A 26 9.86 -34.74 -24.56
CA LEU A 26 9.56 -34.14 -25.85
C LEU A 26 10.46 -34.77 -26.92
N ASN A 27 9.94 -35.00 -28.13
CA ASN A 27 10.77 -35.53 -29.21
C ASN A 27 11.79 -34.49 -29.66
N HIS A 28 13.03 -34.92 -29.89
CA HIS A 28 14.13 -34.04 -30.31
C HIS A 28 13.80 -33.28 -31.61
N ASN A 29 13.05 -33.89 -32.53
CA ASN A 29 12.64 -33.25 -33.79
C ASN A 29 11.69 -32.04 -33.63
N GLN A 30 11.21 -31.75 -32.43
CA GLN A 30 10.42 -30.57 -32.12
C GLN A 30 11.28 -29.35 -31.76
N PHE A 31 12.59 -29.55 -31.56
CA PHE A 31 13.52 -28.51 -31.15
C PHE A 31 14.33 -27.97 -32.34
N ARG A 32 14.88 -26.78 -32.15
CA ARG A 32 15.69 -26.07 -33.16
C ARG A 32 17.09 -25.70 -32.66
N TYR A 33 17.50 -26.20 -31.49
CA TYR A 33 18.84 -25.95 -30.94
C TYR A 33 19.89 -26.75 -31.71
N ASP A 34 21.11 -26.23 -31.78
CA ASP A 34 22.28 -26.96 -32.29
C ASP A 34 22.99 -27.70 -31.16
N GLN A 35 22.96 -27.13 -29.94
CA GLN A 35 23.56 -27.69 -28.73
C GLN A 35 22.58 -27.65 -27.55
N LEU A 36 22.44 -28.77 -26.84
CA LEU A 36 21.54 -28.87 -25.67
C LEU A 36 21.85 -27.81 -24.59
N SER A 37 23.09 -27.32 -24.52
CA SER A 37 23.51 -26.26 -23.59
C SER A 37 22.79 -24.93 -23.80
N GLU A 38 22.23 -24.69 -24.98
CA GLU A 38 21.42 -23.50 -25.28
C GLU A 38 20.12 -23.48 -24.45
N LEU A 39 19.67 -24.64 -23.96
CA LEU A 39 18.51 -24.74 -23.06
C LEU A 39 18.87 -24.48 -21.58
N ASN A 40 20.15 -24.25 -21.24
CA ASN A 40 20.56 -24.06 -19.85
C ASN A 40 20.02 -22.78 -19.21
N GLU A 41 19.68 -21.76 -20.01
CA GLU A 41 19.05 -20.54 -19.50
C GLU A 41 17.75 -20.82 -18.74
N LEU A 42 17.02 -21.89 -19.12
CA LEU A 42 15.77 -22.29 -18.50
C LEU A 42 15.95 -22.79 -17.06
N LYS A 43 17.17 -23.19 -16.68
CA LYS A 43 17.52 -23.64 -15.32
C LYS A 43 17.67 -22.45 -14.35
N GLN A 44 17.71 -21.22 -14.83
CA GLN A 44 17.74 -20.04 -13.97
C GLN A 44 16.48 -19.98 -13.08
N ALA A 45 16.68 -19.79 -11.78
CA ALA A 45 15.59 -19.75 -10.82
C ALA A 45 14.67 -18.54 -11.08
N ASP A 46 13.37 -18.77 -11.01
CA ASP A 46 12.33 -17.76 -11.16
C ASP A 46 11.20 -18.07 -10.18
N ALA A 47 10.71 -17.05 -9.47
CA ALA A 47 9.72 -17.22 -8.42
C ALA A 47 8.38 -17.78 -8.91
N ASN A 48 8.03 -17.54 -10.18
CA ASN A 48 6.79 -18.01 -10.78
C ASN A 48 6.91 -19.41 -11.39
N PHE A 49 8.10 -20.00 -11.47
CA PHE A 49 8.31 -21.28 -12.16
C PHE A 49 8.82 -22.37 -11.22
N LEU A 50 8.47 -23.62 -11.52
CA LEU A 50 9.11 -24.76 -10.88
C LEU A 50 10.58 -24.83 -11.28
N GLN A 51 11.44 -25.17 -10.33
CA GLN A 51 12.87 -25.28 -10.59
C GLN A 51 13.14 -26.44 -11.57
N LEU A 52 13.57 -26.11 -12.78
CA LEU A 52 14.13 -27.05 -13.73
C LEU A 52 15.53 -27.46 -13.23
N VAL A 53 15.68 -28.73 -12.86
CA VAL A 53 16.94 -29.25 -12.28
C VAL A 53 17.75 -30.04 -13.28
N ASN A 54 17.12 -30.60 -14.31
CA ASN A 54 17.83 -31.39 -15.31
C ASN A 54 17.21 -31.26 -16.70
N VAL A 55 18.07 -31.22 -17.71
CA VAL A 55 17.72 -31.31 -19.13
C VAL A 55 18.72 -32.28 -19.75
N VAL A 56 18.25 -33.40 -20.26
CA VAL A 56 19.09 -34.44 -20.88
C VAL A 56 18.47 -34.91 -22.18
N GLU A 57 19.30 -35.38 -23.10
CA GLU A 57 18.85 -36.04 -24.31
C GLU A 57 19.05 -37.56 -24.18
N GLN A 58 17.98 -38.33 -24.39
CA GLN A 58 17.95 -39.79 -24.28
C GLN A 58 16.99 -40.35 -25.33
N ASP A 59 17.39 -41.35 -26.10
CA ASP A 59 16.53 -42.07 -27.04
C ASP A 59 15.69 -41.17 -27.98
N GLN A 60 16.34 -40.19 -28.63
CA GLN A 60 15.71 -39.16 -29.50
C GLN A 60 14.69 -38.25 -28.79
N LYS A 61 14.75 -38.16 -27.46
CA LYS A 61 13.91 -37.28 -26.65
C LYS A 61 14.74 -36.33 -25.82
N VAL A 62 14.21 -35.14 -25.63
CA VAL A 62 14.67 -34.19 -24.62
C VAL A 62 13.81 -34.38 -23.38
N VAL A 63 14.46 -34.68 -22.26
CA VAL A 63 13.83 -34.96 -20.97
C VAL A 63 14.09 -33.79 -20.02
N LEU A 64 13.03 -33.07 -19.64
CA LEU A 64 13.07 -31.98 -18.69
C LEU A 64 12.58 -32.49 -17.32
N THR A 65 13.39 -32.32 -16.29
CA THR A 65 13.04 -32.71 -14.92
C THR A 65 12.95 -31.50 -14.01
N TYR A 66 11.78 -31.31 -13.41
CA TYR A 66 11.49 -30.24 -12.47
C TYR A 66 11.37 -30.77 -11.05
N THR A 67 11.72 -29.94 -10.08
CA THR A 67 11.45 -30.21 -8.66
C THR A 67 10.07 -29.70 -8.31
N LEU A 68 9.27 -30.57 -7.70
CA LEU A 68 7.98 -30.21 -7.09
C LEU A 68 8.23 -29.86 -5.62
N PRO A 69 7.87 -28.65 -5.17
CA PRO A 69 7.86 -28.31 -3.76
C PRO A 69 6.94 -29.25 -2.97
N ASP A 70 7.17 -29.34 -1.67
CA ASP A 70 6.33 -30.15 -0.82
C ASP A 70 4.87 -29.69 -0.86
N LYS A 71 3.95 -30.67 -0.87
CA LYS A 71 2.49 -30.47 -0.78
C LYS A 71 1.83 -29.75 -1.97
N VAL A 72 2.57 -29.47 -3.05
CA VAL A 72 1.99 -28.90 -4.28
C VAL A 72 0.94 -29.81 -4.92
N ARG A 73 -0.12 -29.18 -5.41
CA ARG A 73 -1.21 -29.82 -6.14
C ARG A 73 -1.19 -29.37 -7.60
N SER A 74 -1.53 -30.27 -8.50
CA SER A 74 -1.76 -29.91 -9.90
C SER A 74 -3.03 -29.08 -9.98
N LEU A 75 -3.04 -28.03 -10.82
CA LEU A 75 -4.22 -27.23 -11.05
C LEU A 75 -5.39 -28.06 -11.64
N LYS A 76 -5.12 -29.24 -12.23
CA LYS A 76 -6.18 -30.17 -12.65
C LYS A 76 -7.07 -30.65 -11.48
N GLU A 77 -6.59 -30.55 -10.24
CA GLU A 77 -7.36 -30.90 -9.03
C GLU A 77 -8.22 -29.72 -8.52
N LEU A 78 -7.97 -28.50 -9.00
CA LEU A 78 -8.64 -27.27 -8.56
C LEU A 78 -10.17 -27.30 -8.66
N PRO A 79 -10.81 -27.93 -9.67
CA PRO A 79 -12.28 -27.96 -9.76
C PRO A 79 -12.98 -28.62 -8.57
N HIS A 80 -12.26 -29.40 -7.76
CA HIS A 80 -12.79 -30.02 -6.54
C HIS A 80 -12.69 -29.13 -5.30
N GLU A 81 -11.99 -27.99 -5.39
CA GLU A 81 -11.91 -27.00 -4.32
C GLU A 81 -13.18 -26.12 -4.29
N ASN A 82 -13.43 -25.45 -3.16
CA ASN A 82 -14.58 -24.55 -3.05
C ASN A 82 -14.47 -23.33 -3.99
N LYS A 83 -15.59 -22.63 -4.24
CA LYS A 83 -15.63 -21.51 -5.20
C LYS A 83 -14.63 -20.40 -4.85
N ALA A 84 -14.45 -20.10 -3.56
CA ALA A 84 -13.51 -19.09 -3.09
C ALA A 84 -12.04 -19.43 -3.39
N ILE A 85 -11.60 -20.66 -3.13
CA ILE A 85 -10.24 -21.12 -3.46
C ILE A 85 -10.00 -21.03 -4.98
N ARG A 86 -11.00 -21.46 -5.77
CA ARG A 86 -10.95 -21.40 -7.23
C ARG A 86 -10.82 -19.97 -7.76
N ALA A 87 -11.56 -19.03 -7.19
CA ALA A 87 -11.49 -17.61 -7.55
C ALA A 87 -10.16 -16.95 -7.12
N ALA A 88 -9.68 -17.25 -5.91
CA ALA A 88 -8.40 -16.73 -5.42
C ALA A 88 -7.21 -17.17 -6.27
N ILE A 89 -7.16 -18.44 -6.68
CA ILE A 89 -6.10 -18.96 -7.55
C ILE A 89 -6.22 -18.37 -8.97
N ALA A 90 -7.44 -18.17 -9.49
CA ALA A 90 -7.66 -17.50 -10.75
C ALA A 90 -7.13 -16.05 -10.74
N LYS A 91 -7.33 -15.33 -9.62
CA LYS A 91 -6.79 -13.97 -9.40
C LYS A 91 -5.27 -13.96 -9.37
N GLU A 92 -4.65 -14.88 -8.63
CA GLU A 92 -3.18 -14.99 -8.56
C GLU A 92 -2.57 -15.24 -9.95
N ILE A 93 -3.15 -16.16 -10.73
CA ILE A 93 -2.73 -16.45 -12.12
C ILE A 93 -2.73 -15.18 -13.00
N MET A 94 -3.75 -14.32 -12.87
CA MET A 94 -3.82 -13.07 -13.63
C MET A 94 -2.80 -12.03 -13.13
N ALA A 95 -2.53 -11.98 -11.82
CA ALA A 95 -1.62 -11.02 -11.22
C ALA A 95 -0.15 -11.27 -11.60
N GLN A 96 0.24 -12.52 -11.86
CA GLN A 96 1.61 -12.90 -12.19
C GLN A 96 2.08 -12.49 -13.59
N LYS A 97 1.15 -12.17 -14.51
CA LYS A 97 1.42 -11.63 -15.86
C LYS A 97 2.48 -12.38 -16.68
N VAL A 98 2.59 -13.69 -16.49
CA VAL A 98 3.71 -14.51 -17.00
C VAL A 98 3.88 -14.55 -18.53
N VAL A 99 2.87 -14.12 -19.30
CA VAL A 99 2.98 -14.05 -20.77
C VAL A 99 3.19 -12.62 -21.31
N ALA A 100 3.05 -11.60 -20.47
CA ALA A 100 3.27 -10.20 -20.85
C ALA A 100 4.69 -9.73 -20.47
N ASP A 101 5.21 -10.26 -19.36
CA ASP A 101 6.46 -9.81 -18.74
C ASP A 101 7.61 -10.83 -18.89
N SER A 102 7.45 -11.89 -19.70
CA SER A 102 8.45 -12.95 -19.87
C SER A 102 9.03 -12.98 -21.28
N GLN A 103 10.35 -13.20 -21.35
CA GLN A 103 11.05 -13.54 -22.61
C GLN A 103 10.75 -14.95 -23.11
N TYR A 104 9.96 -15.73 -22.35
CA TYR A 104 9.64 -17.12 -22.64
C TYR A 104 8.17 -17.30 -23.04
N HIS A 105 7.93 -18.30 -23.89
CA HIS A 105 6.59 -18.79 -24.21
C HIS A 105 6.10 -19.71 -23.09
N VAL A 106 5.10 -19.26 -22.33
CA VAL A 106 4.57 -20.01 -21.17
C VAL A 106 3.30 -20.78 -21.55
N ALA A 107 3.27 -22.08 -21.26
CA ALA A 107 2.06 -22.88 -21.43
C ALA A 107 1.06 -22.59 -20.28
N LEU A 108 -0.15 -22.16 -20.64
CA LEU A 108 -1.22 -21.86 -19.67
C LEU A 108 -2.19 -23.03 -19.46
N ASN A 109 -1.86 -24.22 -19.95
CA ASN A 109 -2.66 -25.42 -19.69
C ASN A 109 -2.69 -25.73 -18.18
N PRO A 110 -3.85 -26.05 -17.58
CA PRO A 110 -3.92 -26.42 -16.16
C PRO A 110 -3.02 -27.61 -15.76
N ALA A 111 -2.63 -28.47 -16.71
CA ALA A 111 -1.64 -29.53 -16.46
C ALA A 111 -0.21 -29.01 -16.24
N ASN A 112 0.08 -27.79 -16.71
CA ASN A 112 1.36 -27.09 -16.53
C ASN A 112 1.45 -26.33 -15.20
N LEU A 113 0.31 -26.05 -14.56
CA LEU A 113 0.22 -25.21 -13.37
C LEU A 113 0.12 -26.04 -12.09
N TRP A 114 0.77 -25.53 -11.05
CA TRP A 114 0.83 -26.13 -9.73
C TRP A 114 0.53 -25.06 -8.69
N TYR A 115 -0.14 -25.42 -7.60
CA TYR A 115 -0.48 -24.46 -6.54
C TYR A 115 -0.32 -25.08 -5.16
N TYR A 116 0.14 -24.27 -4.19
CA TYR A 116 0.08 -24.54 -2.75
C TYR A 116 0.75 -23.43 -1.91
N PRO A 117 0.07 -22.79 -0.93
CA PRO A 117 -1.38 -22.57 -0.78
C PRO A 117 -1.95 -21.60 -1.84
N MET A 118 -3.17 -21.07 -1.65
CA MET A 118 -3.97 -20.34 -2.68
C MET A 118 -3.28 -19.14 -3.37
N GLN A 119 -2.24 -18.55 -2.76
CA GLN A 119 -1.51 -17.37 -3.27
C GLN A 119 -0.16 -17.74 -3.90
N HIS A 120 0.13 -19.02 -4.07
CA HIS A 120 1.37 -19.47 -4.70
C HIS A 120 1.04 -20.41 -5.84
N VAL A 121 1.24 -19.90 -7.05
CA VAL A 121 1.06 -20.63 -8.31
C VAL A 121 2.40 -20.69 -9.01
N TRP A 122 2.77 -21.88 -9.48
CA TRP A 122 3.97 -22.14 -10.25
C TRP A 122 3.63 -22.73 -11.61
N TYR A 123 4.39 -22.34 -12.63
CA TYR A 123 4.37 -22.92 -13.97
C TYR A 123 5.55 -23.86 -14.15
N ALA A 124 5.34 -25.03 -14.76
CA ALA A 124 6.43 -25.95 -15.03
C ALA A 124 7.16 -25.59 -16.34
N TYR A 125 6.47 -25.77 -17.47
CA TYR A 125 6.98 -25.56 -18.81
C TYR A 125 6.96 -24.08 -19.21
N ARG A 126 8.14 -23.60 -19.61
CA ARG A 126 8.36 -22.38 -20.37
C ARG A 126 9.35 -22.69 -21.49
N ALA A 127 9.14 -22.10 -22.65
CA ALA A 127 9.92 -22.35 -23.86
C ALA A 127 10.65 -21.08 -24.29
N ASN A 128 11.90 -21.22 -24.73
CA ASN A 128 12.53 -20.20 -25.57
C ASN A 128 12.21 -20.49 -27.05
N GLU A 129 12.77 -19.70 -27.96
CA GLU A 129 12.55 -19.83 -29.41
C GLU A 129 13.06 -21.16 -30.02
N LEU A 130 13.87 -21.93 -29.27
CA LEU A 130 14.45 -23.20 -29.71
C LEU A 130 13.60 -24.41 -29.32
N MET A 131 12.52 -24.19 -28.58
CA MET A 131 11.65 -25.23 -28.03
C MET A 131 10.25 -25.20 -28.67
N PRO A 132 9.50 -26.32 -28.64
CA PRO A 132 8.11 -26.29 -29.09
C PRO A 132 7.25 -25.43 -28.16
N TYR A 133 6.35 -24.62 -28.74
CA TYR A 133 5.34 -23.86 -28.01
C TYR A 133 4.05 -23.80 -28.83
N ASP A 134 2.92 -23.53 -28.16
CA ASP A 134 1.65 -23.31 -28.86
C ASP A 134 1.56 -21.86 -29.37
N ASP A 135 1.50 -21.69 -30.67
CA ASP A 135 1.28 -20.41 -31.35
C ASP A 135 -0.12 -20.31 -31.97
N LYS A 136 -0.96 -21.35 -31.84
CA LYS A 136 -2.28 -21.42 -32.48
C LYS A 136 -3.32 -20.54 -31.79
N HIS A 137 -3.14 -20.27 -30.50
CA HIS A 137 -4.07 -19.48 -29.70
C HIS A 137 -3.39 -18.24 -29.14
N SER A 138 -4.11 -17.11 -29.16
CA SER A 138 -3.65 -15.88 -28.53
C SER A 138 -3.57 -16.03 -27.01
N ASN A 139 -2.69 -15.24 -26.38
CA ASN A 139 -2.56 -15.23 -24.92
C ASN A 139 -3.88 -14.92 -24.20
N LEU A 140 -4.71 -14.04 -24.76
CA LEU A 140 -6.03 -13.75 -24.24
C LEU A 140 -6.94 -14.99 -24.28
N ALA A 141 -6.96 -15.73 -25.39
CA ALA A 141 -7.75 -16.96 -25.49
C ALA A 141 -7.28 -18.01 -24.47
N LYS A 142 -5.96 -18.19 -24.34
CA LYS A 142 -5.37 -19.10 -23.35
C LYS A 142 -5.73 -18.73 -21.92
N TYR A 143 -5.65 -17.45 -21.55
CA TYR A 143 -6.06 -17.01 -20.22
C TYR A 143 -7.56 -17.18 -19.98
N LYS A 144 -8.42 -16.80 -20.93
CA LYS A 144 -9.87 -17.04 -20.80
C LYS A 144 -10.18 -18.51 -20.53
N ALA A 145 -9.58 -19.41 -21.30
CA ALA A 145 -9.78 -20.84 -21.13
C ALA A 145 -9.27 -21.33 -19.76
N LEU A 146 -8.11 -20.86 -19.31
CA LEU A 146 -7.56 -21.20 -18.00
C LEU A 146 -8.45 -20.71 -16.85
N ILE A 147 -8.88 -19.44 -16.89
CA ILE A 147 -9.73 -18.85 -15.86
C ILE A 147 -11.10 -19.54 -15.82
N LEU A 148 -11.72 -19.80 -16.98
CA LEU A 148 -12.98 -20.54 -17.04
C LEU A 148 -12.82 -21.98 -16.54
N PHE A 149 -11.68 -22.64 -16.81
CA PHE A 149 -11.35 -23.93 -16.22
C PHE A 149 -11.29 -23.83 -14.68
N CYS A 150 -10.57 -22.83 -14.14
CA CYS A 150 -10.49 -22.64 -12.68
C CYS A 150 -11.89 -22.48 -12.06
N LEU A 151 -12.74 -21.67 -12.67
CA LEU A 151 -14.05 -21.33 -12.12
C LEU A 151 -15.12 -22.41 -12.33
N THR A 152 -14.99 -23.29 -13.32
CA THR A 152 -16.06 -24.24 -13.70
C THR A 152 -15.64 -25.70 -13.76
N GLY A 153 -14.34 -25.98 -13.89
CA GLY A 153 -13.82 -27.31 -14.20
C GLY A 153 -14.05 -27.77 -15.63
N THR A 154 -14.63 -26.93 -16.50
CA THR A 154 -14.81 -27.26 -17.92
C THR A 154 -13.44 -27.44 -18.58
N PRO A 155 -13.20 -28.51 -19.37
CA PRO A 155 -11.89 -28.80 -19.94
C PRO A 155 -11.30 -27.63 -20.73
N TYR A 156 -10.04 -27.30 -20.42
CA TYR A 156 -9.29 -26.19 -21.01
C TYR A 156 -9.31 -26.22 -22.55
N GLU A 157 -9.09 -27.39 -23.14
CA GLU A 157 -8.99 -27.58 -24.59
C GLU A 157 -10.31 -27.26 -25.31
N ARG A 158 -11.45 -27.53 -24.66
CA ARG A 158 -12.77 -27.14 -25.18
C ARG A 158 -12.98 -25.63 -25.08
N LEU A 159 -12.56 -25.04 -23.96
CA LEU A 159 -12.70 -23.61 -23.71
C LEU A 159 -11.81 -22.74 -24.61
N LEU A 160 -10.66 -23.26 -25.07
CA LEU A 160 -9.84 -22.62 -26.10
C LEU A 160 -10.60 -22.44 -27.41
N SER A 161 -11.38 -23.45 -27.80
CA SER A 161 -12.17 -23.43 -29.04
C SER A 161 -13.48 -22.64 -28.87
N ASN A 162 -14.15 -22.81 -27.72
CA ASN A 162 -15.44 -22.20 -27.45
C ASN A 162 -15.59 -21.84 -25.96
N PRO A 163 -15.22 -20.63 -25.55
CA PRO A 163 -15.34 -20.17 -24.15
C PRO A 163 -16.77 -20.24 -23.60
N LYS A 164 -17.80 -20.22 -24.47
CA LYS A 164 -19.21 -20.28 -24.04
C LYS A 164 -19.59 -21.65 -23.47
N GLU A 165 -18.80 -22.70 -23.70
CA GLU A 165 -19.06 -24.02 -23.10
C GLU A 165 -19.03 -24.00 -21.56
N ALA A 166 -18.30 -23.04 -20.96
CA ALA A 166 -18.33 -22.83 -19.51
C ALA A 166 -19.74 -22.49 -18.97
N LEU A 167 -20.61 -21.93 -19.82
CA LEU A 167 -21.95 -21.48 -19.45
C LEU A 167 -23.00 -22.60 -19.51
N ALA A 168 -22.67 -23.76 -20.10
CA ALA A 168 -23.63 -24.84 -20.34
C ALA A 168 -24.16 -25.49 -19.06
N LYS A 169 -23.38 -25.45 -17.96
CA LYS A 169 -23.76 -26.01 -16.66
C LYS A 169 -24.12 -24.95 -15.61
N HIS A 170 -23.70 -23.70 -15.80
CA HIS A 170 -23.85 -22.60 -14.85
C HIS A 170 -24.00 -21.27 -15.61
N PRO A 171 -25.23 -20.80 -15.91
CA PRO A 171 -25.43 -19.46 -16.42
C PRO A 171 -25.13 -18.45 -15.30
N ASP A 172 -23.94 -17.90 -15.33
CA ASP A 172 -23.44 -16.90 -14.37
C ASP A 172 -22.94 -15.70 -15.19
N ASP A 173 -23.50 -14.52 -14.92
CA ASP A 173 -23.17 -13.28 -15.63
C ASP A 173 -21.68 -12.96 -15.55
N TYR A 174 -21.02 -13.35 -14.47
CA TYR A 174 -19.58 -13.18 -14.33
C TYR A 174 -18.78 -14.12 -15.25
N LEU A 175 -19.22 -15.38 -15.42
CA LEU A 175 -18.61 -16.29 -16.41
C LEU A 175 -18.80 -15.77 -17.83
N GLN A 176 -19.93 -15.10 -18.09
CA GLN A 176 -20.18 -14.47 -19.38
C GLN A 176 -19.23 -13.30 -19.63
N GLN A 177 -18.92 -12.49 -18.60
CA GLN A 177 -17.93 -11.41 -18.69
C GLN A 177 -16.53 -11.96 -18.97
N VAL A 178 -16.11 -13.04 -18.31
CA VAL A 178 -14.82 -13.71 -18.61
C VAL A 178 -14.75 -14.15 -20.07
N ALA A 179 -15.81 -14.80 -20.57
CA ALA A 179 -15.87 -15.24 -21.96
C ALA A 179 -15.85 -14.07 -22.96
N LYS A 180 -16.44 -12.93 -22.62
CA LYS A 180 -16.56 -11.74 -23.49
C LYS A 180 -15.34 -10.80 -23.44
N ALA A 181 -14.52 -10.84 -22.39
CA ALA A 181 -13.41 -9.90 -22.19
C ALA A 181 -12.56 -9.69 -23.45
N THR A 182 -12.35 -8.47 -23.89
CA THR A 182 -11.66 -8.16 -25.16
C THR A 182 -10.16 -7.95 -25.00
N SER A 183 -9.67 -7.82 -23.77
CA SER A 183 -8.26 -7.60 -23.44
C SER A 183 -7.86 -8.31 -22.14
N LEU A 184 -6.54 -8.46 -21.92
CA LEU A 184 -6.00 -9.01 -20.66
C LEU A 184 -6.29 -8.10 -19.45
N ASN A 185 -6.33 -6.78 -19.65
CA ASN A 185 -6.67 -5.83 -18.60
C ASN A 185 -8.14 -5.99 -18.17
N GLU A 186 -9.06 -6.02 -19.14
CA GLU A 186 -10.48 -6.26 -18.88
C GLU A 186 -10.69 -7.62 -18.20
N LEU A 187 -10.02 -8.67 -18.68
CA LEU A 187 -10.08 -10.00 -18.04
C LEU A 187 -9.58 -9.95 -16.58
N THR A 188 -8.52 -9.18 -16.30
CA THR A 188 -7.99 -9.00 -14.94
C THR A 188 -9.00 -8.32 -14.02
N GLU A 189 -9.66 -7.26 -14.50
CA GLU A 189 -10.70 -6.53 -13.74
C GLU A 189 -11.92 -7.41 -13.45
N VAL A 190 -12.37 -8.18 -14.43
CA VAL A 190 -13.46 -9.15 -14.27
C VAL A 190 -13.10 -10.21 -13.22
N VAL A 191 -11.90 -10.77 -13.29
CA VAL A 191 -11.45 -11.79 -12.31
C VAL A 191 -11.32 -11.21 -10.90
N ASN A 192 -10.82 -9.98 -10.77
CA ASN A 192 -10.79 -9.29 -9.47
C ASN A 192 -12.20 -9.13 -8.88
N SER A 193 -13.16 -8.72 -9.71
CA SER A 193 -14.56 -8.55 -9.30
C SER A 193 -15.22 -9.87 -8.90
N ILE A 194 -14.89 -10.97 -9.59
CA ILE A 194 -15.37 -12.32 -9.27
C ILE A 194 -14.87 -12.77 -7.91
N GLU A 195 -13.57 -12.61 -7.66
CA GLU A 195 -12.98 -12.99 -6.38
C GLU A 195 -13.59 -12.16 -5.24
N ASP A 196 -13.70 -10.84 -5.41
CA ASP A 196 -14.33 -9.96 -4.43
C ASP A 196 -15.78 -10.37 -4.13
N PHE A 197 -16.57 -10.73 -5.15
CA PHE A 197 -17.96 -11.19 -4.99
C PHE A 197 -18.09 -12.58 -4.35
N VAL A 198 -17.31 -13.56 -4.80
CA VAL A 198 -17.33 -14.94 -4.26
C VAL A 198 -16.84 -14.95 -2.81
N SER A 199 -15.78 -14.19 -2.54
CA SER A 199 -15.27 -13.94 -1.18
C SER A 199 -16.21 -13.08 -0.34
N TYR A 200 -17.28 -12.52 -0.89
CA TYR A 200 -18.35 -11.88 -0.11
C TYR A 200 -19.53 -12.82 0.14
N HIS A 201 -19.96 -13.55 -0.89
CA HIS A 201 -21.16 -14.41 -0.87
C HIS A 201 -20.99 -15.70 -0.04
N GLU A 202 -19.88 -16.43 -0.22
CA GLU A 202 -19.58 -17.64 0.59
C GLU A 202 -19.49 -17.28 2.09
N TRP A 203 -19.08 -16.05 2.39
CA TRP A 203 -19.00 -15.57 3.78
C TRP A 203 -20.36 -15.19 4.37
N GLN A 204 -21.31 -14.69 3.56
CA GLN A 204 -22.69 -14.51 3.99
C GLN A 204 -23.40 -15.86 4.21
N GLU A 205 -23.14 -16.87 3.37
CA GLU A 205 -23.71 -18.21 3.52
C GLU A 205 -23.17 -18.96 4.75
N VAL A 206 -21.87 -18.81 5.05
CA VAL A 206 -21.28 -19.31 6.31
C VAL A 206 -21.85 -18.58 7.53
N GLU A 207 -22.03 -17.25 7.48
CA GLU A 207 -22.66 -16.48 8.57
C GLU A 207 -24.14 -16.87 8.78
N THR A 208 -24.91 -17.11 7.71
CA THR A 208 -26.32 -17.50 7.78
C THR A 208 -26.53 -18.97 8.17
N ALA A 209 -25.67 -19.89 7.73
CA ALA A 209 -25.64 -21.28 8.20
C ALA A 209 -25.27 -21.37 9.69
N GLN A 210 -24.38 -20.50 10.17
CA GLN A 210 -24.08 -20.37 11.61
C GLN A 210 -25.24 -19.78 12.41
N GLN A 211 -25.99 -18.82 11.88
CA GLN A 211 -27.18 -18.28 12.55
C GLN A 211 -28.29 -19.33 12.74
N LYS A 212 -28.54 -20.18 11.73
CA LYS A 212 -29.50 -21.29 11.84
C LYS A 212 -29.05 -22.36 12.84
N THR A 213 -27.75 -22.56 13.00
CA THR A 213 -27.19 -23.50 13.98
C THR A 213 -27.15 -22.90 15.40
N LYS A 214 -26.99 -21.57 15.54
CA LYS A 214 -27.05 -20.84 16.81
C LYS A 214 -28.43 -20.85 17.47
N GLN A 215 -29.53 -20.93 16.72
CA GLN A 215 -30.87 -21.04 17.31
C GLN A 215 -31.09 -22.34 18.12
N ARG A 216 -30.30 -23.39 17.88
CA ARG A 216 -30.39 -24.66 18.65
C ARG A 216 -29.45 -24.75 19.85
N LEU A 217 -28.52 -23.80 20.02
CA LEU A 217 -27.48 -23.84 21.06
C LEU A 217 -27.56 -22.65 22.02
N TRP A 218 -28.78 -22.24 22.40
CA TRP A 218 -29.03 -21.04 23.19
C TRP A 218 -28.96 -21.24 24.72
N LEU A 219 -28.02 -22.06 25.20
CA LEU A 219 -27.68 -22.10 26.63
C LEU A 219 -26.20 -22.44 26.80
N SER A 220 -25.34 -21.43 26.66
CA SER A 220 -24.13 -21.17 27.49
C SER A 220 -23.02 -20.45 26.69
N VAL A 221 -22.54 -19.35 27.30
CA VAL A 221 -21.33 -18.57 26.97
C VAL A 221 -21.39 -17.67 25.73
N ALA A 222 -21.60 -16.39 26.00
CA ALA A 222 -21.20 -15.29 25.13
C ALA A 222 -19.67 -15.30 24.97
N GLY A 223 -19.21 -15.83 23.84
CA GLY A 223 -17.80 -15.85 23.44
C GLY A 223 -17.73 -16.10 21.94
N LEU A 224 -17.10 -15.17 21.22
CA LEU A 224 -16.93 -15.15 19.78
C LEU A 224 -16.46 -16.51 19.22
N ALA A 225 -17.36 -17.22 18.53
CA ALA A 225 -17.02 -18.41 17.77
C ALA A 225 -16.64 -18.02 16.33
N ILE A 226 -15.33 -18.00 16.08
CA ILE A 226 -14.75 -18.20 14.75
C ILE A 226 -14.95 -19.68 14.42
N VAL A 227 -15.73 -20.00 13.39
CA VAL A 227 -15.73 -21.36 12.81
C VAL A 227 -15.74 -21.25 11.29
N ALA A 228 -14.57 -21.45 10.70
CA ALA A 228 -14.47 -21.79 9.29
C ALA A 228 -13.30 -22.75 9.07
N VAL A 229 -13.25 -23.88 9.79
CA VAL A 229 -12.61 -25.12 9.31
C VAL A 229 -13.30 -26.33 9.95
N LEU A 230 -14.36 -26.81 9.33
CA LEU A 230 -14.71 -28.24 9.38
C LEU A 230 -14.91 -28.71 7.95
N ALA A 231 -13.79 -28.76 7.22
CA ALA A 231 -13.68 -29.51 5.98
C ALA A 231 -12.30 -30.19 5.89
N VAL A 232 -11.83 -30.79 7.00
CA VAL A 232 -10.76 -31.79 6.94
C VAL A 232 -10.98 -32.81 8.05
N GLY A 233 -11.67 -33.91 7.73
CA GLY A 233 -11.41 -35.15 8.42
C GLY A 233 -9.98 -35.60 8.09
N LEU A 234 -9.21 -35.97 9.13
CA LEU A 234 -7.93 -36.68 9.11
C LEU A 234 -6.69 -35.92 8.61
N VAL A 235 -6.07 -35.09 9.47
CA VAL A 235 -4.60 -34.85 9.44
C VAL A 235 -4.07 -34.75 10.88
N HIS A 236 -2.88 -35.31 11.14
CA HIS A 236 -2.27 -35.50 12.45
C HIS A 236 -2.05 -34.23 13.31
N LYS A 237 -2.09 -34.43 14.64
CA LYS A 237 -2.00 -33.45 15.74
C LYS A 237 -0.78 -32.51 15.73
N SER A 238 0.30 -32.86 15.01
CA SER A 238 1.51 -32.03 14.86
C SER A 238 1.33 -30.88 13.85
N ASP A 239 0.35 -30.98 12.95
CA ASP A 239 0.08 -30.00 11.91
C ASP A 239 -0.88 -28.88 12.39
N GLU A 240 -1.69 -29.10 13.43
CA GLU A 240 -2.67 -28.13 13.95
C GLU A 240 -2.06 -26.78 14.34
N ARG A 241 -0.91 -26.77 15.02
CA ARG A 241 -0.27 -25.51 15.46
C ARG A 241 0.28 -24.68 14.30
N LYS A 242 0.74 -25.35 13.22
CA LYS A 242 1.26 -24.69 12.00
C LYS A 242 0.12 -24.22 11.09
N TYR A 243 -0.97 -24.97 11.00
CA TYR A 243 -2.19 -24.53 10.32
C TYR A 243 -2.88 -23.38 11.06
N GLN A 244 -2.84 -23.34 12.39
CA GLN A 244 -3.34 -22.20 13.17
C GLN A 244 -2.52 -20.92 12.90
N SER A 245 -1.18 -20.98 12.82
CA SER A 245 -0.38 -19.80 12.48
C SER A 245 -0.60 -19.31 11.04
N LEU A 246 -0.78 -20.24 10.09
CA LEU A 246 -1.03 -19.92 8.68
C LEU A 246 -2.47 -19.41 8.45
N ALA A 247 -3.45 -19.99 9.15
CA ALA A 247 -4.82 -19.50 9.20
C ALA A 247 -4.88 -18.12 9.85
N ASN A 248 -4.13 -17.85 10.91
CA ASN A 248 -4.08 -16.53 11.54
C ASN A 248 -3.45 -15.46 10.62
N GLN A 249 -2.41 -15.80 9.85
CA GLN A 249 -1.82 -14.89 8.87
C GLN A 249 -2.76 -14.61 7.68
N ASN A 250 -3.40 -15.65 7.12
CA ASN A 250 -4.37 -15.47 6.03
C ASN A 250 -5.68 -14.84 6.50
N GLN A 251 -6.13 -15.12 7.72
CA GLN A 251 -7.31 -14.51 8.33
C GLN A 251 -7.10 -13.00 8.51
N ALA A 252 -5.91 -12.55 8.91
CA ALA A 252 -5.62 -11.12 8.99
C ALA A 252 -5.69 -10.45 7.61
N GLN A 253 -5.21 -11.09 6.55
CA GLN A 253 -5.31 -10.55 5.18
C GLN A 253 -6.75 -10.57 4.64
N VAL A 254 -7.47 -11.67 4.86
CA VAL A 254 -8.88 -11.82 4.46
C VAL A 254 -9.78 -10.85 5.22
N THR A 255 -9.55 -10.66 6.53
CA THR A 255 -10.31 -9.68 7.33
C THR A 255 -10.02 -8.27 6.82
N ARG A 256 -8.78 -7.96 6.42
CA ARG A 256 -8.44 -6.66 5.82
C ARG A 256 -9.11 -6.45 4.47
N LEU A 257 -9.22 -7.48 3.64
CA LEU A 257 -9.95 -7.42 2.37
C LEU A 257 -11.46 -7.28 2.58
N LYS A 258 -12.06 -8.02 3.53
CA LYS A 258 -13.48 -7.91 3.89
C LYS A 258 -13.88 -6.47 4.24
N TYR A 259 -13.03 -5.80 5.00
CA TYR A 259 -13.30 -4.44 5.46
C TYR A 259 -12.72 -3.36 4.53
N SER A 260 -11.92 -3.68 3.50
CA SER A 260 -11.27 -2.64 2.66
C SER A 260 -12.29 -1.77 1.94
N GLY A 261 -13.30 -2.40 1.33
CA GLY A 261 -14.42 -1.71 0.68
C GLY A 261 -15.24 -0.89 1.67
N GLN A 262 -15.57 -1.46 2.83
CA GLN A 262 -16.33 -0.78 3.88
C GLN A 262 -15.59 0.42 4.47
N ILE A 263 -14.28 0.28 4.73
CA ILE A 263 -13.40 1.36 5.18
C ILE A 263 -13.39 2.46 4.11
N GLN A 264 -13.20 2.12 2.83
CA GLN A 264 -13.15 3.12 1.77
C GLN A 264 -14.48 3.85 1.61
N THR A 265 -15.60 3.13 1.61
CA THR A 265 -16.95 3.72 1.58
C THR A 265 -17.17 4.62 2.79
N ALA A 266 -16.87 4.16 4.01
CA ALA A 266 -17.03 4.95 5.22
C ALA A 266 -16.14 6.21 5.22
N LEU A 267 -14.91 6.13 4.68
CA LEU A 267 -14.04 7.30 4.52
C LEU A 267 -14.60 8.28 3.48
N ASN A 268 -15.09 7.80 2.33
CA ASN A 268 -15.70 8.62 1.29
C ASN A 268 -16.99 9.30 1.77
N ASP A 269 -17.81 8.57 2.54
CA ASP A 269 -19.05 9.05 3.14
C ASP A 269 -18.83 9.92 4.39
N HIS A 270 -17.57 10.18 4.78
CA HIS A 270 -17.20 10.93 5.99
C HIS A 270 -17.72 10.31 7.31
N LYS A 271 -17.99 9.00 7.32
CA LYS A 271 -18.44 8.21 8.48
C LYS A 271 -17.25 7.73 9.32
N TRP A 272 -16.54 8.67 9.95
CA TRP A 272 -15.25 8.41 10.62
C TRP A 272 -15.28 7.36 11.73
N SER A 273 -16.34 7.33 12.52
CA SER A 273 -16.51 6.34 13.60
C SER A 273 -16.68 4.92 13.06
N GLU A 274 -17.38 4.78 11.93
CA GLU A 274 -17.56 3.50 11.24
C GLU A 274 -16.24 3.07 10.60
N ALA A 275 -15.56 3.97 9.89
CA ALA A 275 -14.23 3.72 9.34
C ALA A 275 -13.24 3.26 10.41
N GLN A 276 -13.27 3.87 11.61
CA GLN A 276 -12.44 3.41 12.74
C GLN A 276 -12.80 2.00 13.18
N LYS A 277 -14.09 1.70 13.38
CA LYS A 277 -14.56 0.37 13.79
C LYS A 277 -14.16 -0.69 12.75
N ASP A 278 -14.30 -0.40 11.47
CA ASP A 278 -13.96 -1.33 10.40
C ASP A 278 -12.46 -1.50 10.26
N MET A 279 -11.64 -0.46 10.46
CA MET A 279 -10.18 -0.60 10.56
C MET A 279 -9.74 -1.43 11.78
N GLN A 280 -10.42 -1.29 12.92
CA GLN A 280 -10.16 -2.12 14.11
C GLN A 280 -10.52 -3.59 13.85
N ARG A 281 -11.68 -3.83 13.22
CA ARG A 281 -12.10 -5.17 12.79
C ARG A 281 -11.13 -5.76 11.76
N ALA A 282 -10.60 -4.94 10.85
CA ALA A 282 -9.54 -5.27 9.90
C ALA A 282 -8.17 -5.53 10.55
N GLY A 283 -8.02 -5.36 11.86
CA GLY A 283 -6.73 -5.54 12.54
C GLY A 283 -5.64 -4.57 12.04
N TYR A 284 -6.02 -3.34 11.67
CA TYR A 284 -5.04 -2.29 11.37
C TYR A 284 -4.36 -1.86 12.67
N PRO A 285 -3.01 -1.77 12.72
CA PRO A 285 -2.33 -1.21 13.88
C PRO A 285 -2.75 0.25 14.08
N ALA A 286 -2.75 0.72 15.33
CA ALA A 286 -3.18 2.07 15.69
C ALA A 286 -2.43 3.16 14.87
N THR A 287 -1.13 2.96 14.63
CA THR A 287 -0.30 3.85 13.80
C THR A 287 -0.80 3.95 12.35
N LYS A 288 -1.30 2.86 11.75
CA LYS A 288 -1.87 2.86 10.41
C LYS A 288 -3.23 3.57 10.40
N GLN A 289 -4.07 3.34 11.41
CA GLN A 289 -5.34 4.04 11.57
C GLN A 289 -5.15 5.55 11.69
N VAL A 290 -4.18 5.99 12.51
CA VAL A 290 -3.77 7.40 12.63
C VAL A 290 -3.40 7.98 11.27
N ASN A 291 -2.54 7.29 10.50
CA ASN A 291 -2.11 7.77 9.19
C ASN A 291 -3.27 7.90 8.19
N VAL A 292 -4.25 6.99 8.23
CA VAL A 292 -5.45 7.08 7.40
C VAL A 292 -6.21 8.36 7.75
N PHE A 293 -6.51 8.59 9.03
CA PHE A 293 -7.22 9.82 9.43
C PHE A 293 -6.45 11.10 9.10
N LEU A 294 -5.12 11.10 9.26
CA LEU A 294 -4.28 12.24 8.89
C LEU A 294 -4.33 12.56 7.39
N LYS A 295 -4.36 11.53 6.51
CA LYS A 295 -4.51 11.73 5.06
C LYS A 295 -5.84 12.40 4.69
N HIS A 296 -6.87 12.27 5.52
CA HIS A 296 -8.18 12.89 5.34
C HIS A 296 -8.38 14.16 6.20
N GLY A 297 -7.31 14.71 6.78
CA GLY A 297 -7.38 15.90 7.65
C GLY A 297 -8.13 15.69 8.97
N GLN A 298 -8.40 14.44 9.38
CA GLN A 298 -9.20 14.10 10.56
C GLN A 298 -8.34 13.98 11.82
N TYR A 299 -7.75 15.10 12.26
CA TYR A 299 -6.80 15.15 13.39
C TYR A 299 -7.40 14.67 14.72
N GLN A 300 -8.64 15.07 15.02
CA GLN A 300 -9.32 14.66 16.25
C GLN A 300 -9.56 13.15 16.33
N GLN A 301 -9.82 12.50 15.18
CA GLN A 301 -9.99 11.05 15.13
C GLN A 301 -8.66 10.33 15.27
N ALA A 302 -7.59 10.85 14.67
CA ALA A 302 -6.24 10.36 14.88
C ALA A 302 -5.85 10.37 16.38
N LEU A 303 -6.13 11.46 17.10
CA LEU A 303 -5.84 11.57 18.54
C LEU A 303 -6.71 10.64 19.41
N LYS A 304 -7.96 10.38 19.00
CA LYS A 304 -8.84 9.41 19.68
C LYS A 304 -8.31 7.99 19.56
N VAL A 305 -7.77 7.63 18.38
CA VAL A 305 -7.14 6.33 18.14
C VAL A 305 -5.92 6.16 19.05
N ASP A 306 -4.93 7.05 18.91
CA ASP A 306 -3.67 6.97 19.63
C ASP A 306 -3.14 8.36 20.02
N PRO A 307 -3.34 8.79 21.28
CA PRO A 307 -2.86 10.08 21.76
C PRO A 307 -1.33 10.16 21.86
N SER A 308 -0.60 9.03 21.80
CA SER A 308 0.88 9.06 21.76
C SER A 308 1.44 9.68 20.48
N GLN A 309 0.62 9.73 19.43
CA GLN A 309 0.99 10.33 18.15
C GLN A 309 0.76 11.85 18.11
N LEU A 310 0.48 12.52 19.24
CA LEU A 310 0.16 13.95 19.29
C LEU A 310 1.13 14.83 18.49
N ASN A 311 2.45 14.67 18.68
CA ASN A 311 3.43 15.49 17.94
C ASN A 311 3.31 15.31 16.42
N LYS A 312 3.10 14.07 15.97
CA LYS A 312 2.90 13.77 14.55
C LYS A 312 1.63 14.42 14.00
N VAL A 313 0.54 14.36 14.77
CA VAL A 313 -0.75 14.94 14.40
C VAL A 313 -0.64 16.47 14.29
N VAL A 314 0.01 17.12 15.27
CA VAL A 314 0.29 18.56 15.23
C VAL A 314 1.17 18.92 14.03
N ASN A 315 2.31 18.25 13.84
CA ASN A 315 3.21 18.53 12.70
C ASN A 315 2.46 18.46 11.36
N THR A 316 1.61 17.45 11.19
CA THR A 316 0.79 17.29 9.98
C THR A 316 -0.20 18.45 9.80
N ALA A 317 -0.87 18.89 10.88
CA ALA A 317 -1.79 20.03 10.80
C ALA A 317 -1.07 21.34 10.43
N TYR A 318 0.14 21.58 10.96
CA TYR A 318 0.94 22.74 10.57
C TYR A 318 1.38 22.68 9.10
N ALA A 319 1.82 21.51 8.63
CA ALA A 319 2.18 21.31 7.22
C ALA A 319 1.01 21.56 6.27
N ASN A 320 -0.21 21.16 6.68
CA ASN A 320 -1.44 21.35 5.93
C ASN A 320 -2.07 22.75 6.09
N LYS A 321 -1.45 23.66 6.85
CA LYS A 321 -1.99 24.99 7.20
C LYS A 321 -3.31 24.95 8.00
N ASP A 322 -3.54 23.88 8.75
CA ASP A 322 -4.71 23.63 9.61
C ASP A 322 -4.43 23.86 11.10
N SER A 323 -3.30 24.49 11.46
CA SER A 323 -2.86 24.63 12.85
C SER A 323 -3.88 25.30 13.77
N GLY A 324 -4.74 26.19 13.24
CA GLY A 324 -5.83 26.82 14.00
C GLY A 324 -6.82 25.82 14.63
N GLN A 325 -6.92 24.59 14.10
CA GLN A 325 -7.79 23.56 14.65
C GLN A 325 -7.30 23.00 15.99
N VAL A 326 -5.99 23.09 16.28
CA VAL A 326 -5.37 22.54 17.51
C VAL A 326 -6.03 23.07 18.78
N ALA A 327 -6.44 24.34 18.77
CA ALA A 327 -7.13 25.00 19.88
C ALA A 327 -8.37 24.19 20.36
N LYS A 328 -9.04 23.50 19.44
CA LYS A 328 -10.29 22.76 19.68
C LYS A 328 -10.08 21.28 19.95
N TRP A 329 -8.85 20.76 19.87
CA TRP A 329 -8.61 19.33 20.03
C TRP A 329 -8.76 18.86 21.48
N GLU A 330 -9.18 17.62 21.62
CA GLU A 330 -9.31 16.94 22.91
C GLU A 330 -8.60 15.58 22.88
N LEU A 331 -8.07 15.17 24.02
CA LEU A 331 -7.49 13.84 24.19
C LEU A 331 -8.48 12.91 24.89
N PRO A 332 -8.48 11.61 24.56
CA PRO A 332 -9.29 10.64 25.28
C PRO A 332 -8.85 10.55 26.76
N THR A 333 -9.74 10.11 27.64
CA THR A 333 -9.51 10.01 29.09
C THR A 333 -8.26 9.19 29.46
N LYS A 334 -7.93 8.18 28.65
CA LYS A 334 -6.74 7.33 28.76
C LYS A 334 -5.39 8.04 28.51
N ALA A 335 -5.40 9.28 28.04
CA ALA A 335 -4.17 10.02 27.76
C ALA A 335 -3.40 10.34 29.05
N THR A 336 -2.08 10.20 29.00
CA THR A 336 -1.17 10.51 30.10
C THR A 336 -1.15 12.01 30.41
N SER A 337 -0.75 12.38 31.63
CA SER A 337 -0.51 13.79 32.02
C SER A 337 0.42 14.49 31.04
N LYS A 338 1.56 13.86 30.71
CA LYS A 338 2.53 14.39 29.74
C LYS A 338 1.90 14.71 28.37
N GLN A 339 1.00 13.87 27.87
CA GLN A 339 0.29 14.14 26.60
C GLN A 339 -0.69 15.31 26.73
N LYS A 340 -1.38 15.43 27.86
CA LYS A 340 -2.30 16.54 28.14
C LYS A 340 -1.54 17.86 28.26
N ASP A 341 -0.42 17.87 28.98
CA ASP A 341 0.45 19.04 29.14
C ASP A 341 1.02 19.46 27.78
N GLN A 342 1.43 18.50 26.95
CA GLN A 342 1.87 18.78 25.59
C GLN A 342 0.75 19.40 24.74
N LEU A 343 -0.47 18.87 24.78
CA LEU A 343 -1.58 19.48 24.02
C LEU A 343 -1.91 20.89 24.54
N ALA A 344 -1.87 21.10 25.86
CA ALA A 344 -2.10 22.42 26.45
C ALA A 344 -1.07 23.44 25.95
N LEU A 345 0.21 23.07 25.87
CA LEU A 345 1.25 23.91 25.30
C LEU A 345 1.00 24.20 23.82
N GLU A 346 0.62 23.20 23.01
CA GLU A 346 0.31 23.40 21.59
C GLU A 346 -0.89 24.33 21.38
N LYS A 347 -1.90 24.27 22.26
CA LYS A 347 -3.01 25.23 22.26
C LYS A 347 -2.56 26.63 22.61
N ALA A 348 -1.68 26.77 23.60
CA ALA A 348 -1.10 28.06 23.98
C ALA A 348 -0.29 28.69 22.83
N ILE A 349 0.44 27.87 22.04
CA ILE A 349 1.15 28.34 20.85
C ILE A 349 0.16 28.92 19.82
N VAL A 350 -0.92 28.20 19.53
CA VAL A 350 -1.92 28.64 18.52
C VAL A 350 -2.70 29.86 18.97
N ASN A 351 -3.05 29.93 20.26
CA ASN A 351 -3.79 31.05 20.84
C ASN A 351 -2.89 32.23 21.26
N TYR A 352 -1.59 32.11 21.07
CA TYR A 352 -0.59 33.08 21.51
C TYR A 352 -0.70 33.46 23.01
N ASP A 353 -0.84 32.46 23.87
CA ASP A 353 -0.83 32.65 25.33
C ASP A 353 0.61 32.80 25.85
N THR A 354 1.12 34.02 25.81
CA THR A 354 2.50 34.37 26.20
C THR A 354 2.86 33.94 27.62
N ASN A 355 1.91 33.95 28.56
CA ASN A 355 2.14 33.49 29.94
C ASN A 355 2.50 32.01 29.96
N THR A 356 1.69 31.18 29.30
CA THR A 356 1.94 29.74 29.21
C THR A 356 3.22 29.45 28.43
N LEU A 357 3.45 30.15 27.31
CA LEU A 357 4.65 29.96 26.49
C LEU A 357 5.93 30.26 27.27
N ASN A 358 5.98 31.38 27.98
CA ASN A 358 7.15 31.80 28.76
C ASN A 358 7.39 30.87 29.95
N ASN A 359 6.34 30.44 30.65
CA ASN A 359 6.46 29.51 31.78
C ASN A 359 6.92 28.11 31.35
N GLN A 360 6.51 27.64 30.18
CA GLN A 360 6.86 26.30 29.68
C GLN A 360 8.17 26.27 28.88
N LEU A 361 8.69 27.44 28.47
CA LEU A 361 9.87 27.51 27.62
C LEU A 361 11.06 26.79 28.22
N SER A 362 11.36 26.97 29.51
CA SER A 362 12.52 26.36 30.19
C SER A 362 12.43 24.82 30.29
N PHE A 363 11.22 24.26 30.31
CA PHE A 363 10.98 22.82 30.43
C PHE A 363 10.80 22.10 29.09
N THR A 364 10.52 22.84 28.01
CA THR A 364 10.28 22.26 26.69
C THR A 364 11.57 21.76 26.05
N THR A 365 11.63 20.47 25.68
CA THR A 365 12.80 19.84 25.04
C THR A 365 12.52 19.32 23.64
N ASN A 366 11.26 19.32 23.20
CA ASN A 366 10.91 18.89 21.85
C ASN A 366 11.22 20.01 20.84
N ALA A 367 12.07 19.69 19.86
CA ALA A 367 12.52 20.65 18.85
C ALA A 367 11.40 21.19 17.94
N ASP A 368 10.38 20.38 17.64
CA ASP A 368 9.21 20.82 16.84
C ASP A 368 8.40 21.86 17.60
N VAL A 369 8.15 21.60 18.89
CA VAL A 369 7.40 22.49 19.77
C VAL A 369 8.14 23.81 19.92
N LEU A 370 9.45 23.76 20.22
CA LEU A 370 10.29 24.96 20.30
C LEU A 370 10.28 25.77 19.00
N LEU A 371 10.38 25.10 17.84
CA LEU A 371 10.31 25.81 16.56
C LEU A 371 8.96 26.53 16.39
N ARG A 372 7.84 25.87 16.71
CA ARG A 372 6.51 26.48 16.65
C ARG A 372 6.34 27.64 17.63
N MET A 373 6.83 27.51 18.86
CA MET A 373 6.83 28.61 19.84
C MET A 373 7.56 29.84 19.29
N GLY A 374 8.76 29.65 18.74
CA GLY A 374 9.56 30.74 18.17
C GLY A 374 8.88 31.40 16.96
N GLN A 375 8.22 30.60 16.13
CA GLN A 375 7.42 31.10 15.01
C GLN A 375 6.18 31.89 15.48
N ALA A 376 5.54 31.46 16.57
CA ALA A 376 4.38 32.16 17.13
C ALA A 376 4.78 33.53 17.70
N PHE A 377 5.88 33.61 18.45
CA PHE A 377 6.44 34.89 18.91
C PHE A 377 6.78 35.82 17.74
N LEU A 378 7.44 35.28 16.71
CA LEU A 378 7.81 36.06 15.53
C LEU A 378 6.58 36.60 14.77
N ALA A 379 5.52 35.79 14.65
CA ALA A 379 4.28 36.19 13.98
C ALA A 379 3.56 37.35 14.70
N HIS A 380 3.83 37.55 15.99
CA HIS A 380 3.29 38.64 16.81
C HIS A 380 4.30 39.75 17.09
N ASN A 381 5.43 39.77 16.37
CA ASN A 381 6.52 40.74 16.51
C ASN A 381 7.29 40.71 17.85
N ASP A 382 7.14 39.66 18.65
CA ASP A 382 7.88 39.48 19.91
C ASP A 382 9.25 38.86 19.65
N THR A 383 10.11 39.67 19.02
CA THR A 383 11.43 39.26 18.53
C THR A 383 12.39 38.82 19.65
N GLN A 384 12.29 39.41 20.84
CA GLN A 384 13.11 39.06 22.00
C GLN A 384 12.83 37.62 22.49
N ASP A 385 11.55 37.27 22.63
CA ASP A 385 11.17 35.92 23.06
C ASP A 385 11.46 34.89 21.96
N ALA A 386 11.24 35.25 20.69
CA ALA A 386 11.64 34.41 19.55
C ALA A 386 13.16 34.15 19.54
N GLN A 387 14.00 35.13 19.87
CA GLN A 387 15.47 34.98 19.97
C GLN A 387 15.88 34.10 21.15
N THR A 388 15.15 34.19 22.28
CA THR A 388 15.33 33.31 23.44
C THR A 388 15.03 31.86 23.08
N VAL A 389 13.90 31.63 22.39
CA VAL A 389 13.53 30.30 21.87
C VAL A 389 14.57 29.79 20.87
N GLN A 390 15.07 30.64 19.97
CA GLN A 390 16.10 30.30 19.00
C GLN A 390 17.39 29.83 19.67
N THR A 391 17.82 30.53 20.73
CA THR A 391 19.01 30.17 21.51
C THR A 391 18.83 28.81 22.19
N LYS A 392 17.66 28.58 22.81
CA LYS A 392 17.34 27.28 23.40
C LYS A 392 17.30 26.17 22.37
N LEU A 393 16.64 26.42 21.23
CA LEU A 393 16.53 25.47 20.13
C LEU A 393 17.91 25.11 19.56
N ALA A 394 18.89 26.02 19.58
CA ALA A 394 20.25 25.72 19.15
C ALA A 394 20.92 24.64 20.00
N GLY A 395 20.60 24.58 21.30
CA GLY A 395 21.06 23.51 22.20
C GLY A 395 20.33 22.17 22.00
N VAL A 396 19.22 22.13 21.28
CA VAL A 396 18.40 20.92 21.06
C VAL A 396 18.51 20.39 19.63
N ASN A 397 18.42 21.28 18.63
CA ASN A 397 18.43 20.93 17.21
C ASN A 397 18.99 22.09 16.36
N SER A 398 20.24 21.95 15.93
CA SER A 398 20.96 22.99 15.17
C SER A 398 20.27 23.38 13.84
N PRO A 399 19.78 22.44 13.00
CA PRO A 399 19.07 22.80 11.77
C PRO A 399 17.83 23.68 12.00
N LYS A 400 16.96 23.30 12.94
CA LYS A 400 15.74 24.07 13.27
C LYS A 400 16.07 25.43 13.88
N ALA A 401 17.12 25.52 14.68
CA ALA A 401 17.60 26.78 15.22
C ALA A 401 18.12 27.74 14.14
N LYS A 402 18.85 27.22 13.14
CA LYS A 402 19.30 28.01 11.98
C LYS A 402 18.12 28.50 11.15
N TYR A 403 17.09 27.66 10.99
CA TYR A 403 15.87 28.06 10.31
C TYR A 403 15.13 29.17 11.05
N LEU A 404 14.93 29.05 12.37
CA LEU A 404 14.30 30.12 13.17
C LEU A 404 15.13 31.41 13.14
N LYS A 405 16.46 31.32 13.16
CA LYS A 405 17.35 32.48 13.00
C LYS A 405 17.17 33.16 11.65
N ALA A 406 17.06 32.41 10.56
CA ALA A 406 16.81 32.97 9.24
C ALA A 406 15.45 33.68 9.16
N LEU A 407 14.42 33.12 9.82
CA LEU A 407 13.10 33.76 9.92
C LEU A 407 13.16 35.10 10.67
N LEU A 408 13.92 35.16 11.78
CA LEU A 408 14.17 36.39 12.52
C LEU A 408 14.85 37.46 11.66
N SER A 409 15.91 37.09 10.92
CA SER A 409 16.59 38.00 10.00
C SER A 409 15.68 38.51 8.89
N LEU A 410 14.82 37.64 8.33
CA LEU A 410 13.82 38.05 7.35
C LEU A 410 12.80 39.04 7.92
N ASN A 411 12.38 38.86 9.18
CA ASN A 411 11.47 39.80 9.84
C ASN A 411 12.11 41.17 10.05
N SER A 412 13.39 41.21 10.45
CA SER A 412 14.15 42.46 10.55
C SER A 412 14.22 43.19 9.20
N ALA A 413 14.59 42.48 8.14
CA ALA A 413 14.69 43.07 6.80
C ALA A 413 13.32 43.56 6.26
N LYS A 414 12.21 42.90 6.62
CA LYS A 414 10.85 43.39 6.32
C LYS A 414 10.55 44.71 7.02
N ASN A 415 10.95 44.85 8.28
CA ASN A 415 10.79 46.10 9.02
C ASN A 415 11.63 47.23 8.42
N GLU A 416 12.88 46.94 8.01
CA GLU A 416 13.74 47.91 7.33
C GLU A 416 13.15 48.40 6.00
N VAL A 417 12.53 47.52 5.21
CA VAL A 417 11.79 47.92 4.00
C VAL A 417 10.61 48.82 4.35
N SER A 418 9.84 48.49 5.38
CA SER A 418 8.72 49.32 5.84
C SER A 418 9.19 50.72 6.28
N ASP A 419 10.29 50.80 7.02
CA ASP A 419 10.87 52.06 7.48
C ASP A 419 11.45 52.89 6.33
N ALA A 420 12.14 52.25 5.38
CA ALA A 420 12.66 52.91 4.19
C ALA A 420 11.53 53.45 3.29
N GLN A 421 10.44 52.69 3.14
CA GLN A 421 9.26 53.14 2.42
C GLN A 421 8.64 54.37 3.09
N LYS A 422 8.50 54.36 4.42
CA LYS A 422 7.98 55.50 5.17
C LYS A 422 8.88 56.75 4.99
N LYS A 423 10.20 56.59 5.01
CA LYS A 423 11.16 57.68 4.75
C LYS A 423 10.99 58.25 3.34
N LEU A 424 10.78 57.40 2.33
CA LEU A 424 10.52 57.84 0.96
C LEU A 424 9.20 58.61 0.86
N ASP A 425 8.14 58.12 1.50
CA ASP A 425 6.84 58.80 1.52
C ASP A 425 6.94 60.18 2.20
N ASP A 426 7.69 60.27 3.30
CA ASP A 426 7.91 61.53 4.01
C ASP A 426 8.79 62.50 3.21
N ALA A 427 9.81 62.01 2.51
CA ALA A 427 10.62 62.83 1.59
C ALA A 427 9.79 63.39 0.43
N ASN A 428 8.86 62.61 -0.12
CA ASN A 428 7.98 63.04 -1.20
C ASN A 428 7.01 64.15 -0.79
N LYS A 429 6.59 64.18 0.49
CA LYS A 429 5.69 65.20 1.07
C LYS A 429 6.37 66.54 1.34
N ILE A 430 7.71 66.62 1.28
CA ILE A 430 8.43 67.88 1.48
C ILE A 430 8.00 68.90 0.41
N ASP A 431 7.69 70.12 0.85
CA ASP A 431 7.41 71.24 -0.03
C ASP A 431 8.73 71.71 -0.68
N GLY A 432 8.89 71.45 -1.98
CA GLY A 432 10.11 71.79 -2.72
C GLY A 432 10.37 73.30 -2.83
N SER A 433 9.36 74.14 -2.57
CA SER A 433 9.55 75.59 -2.49
C SER A 433 10.22 76.03 -1.17
N LYS A 434 10.19 75.16 -0.14
CA LYS A 434 10.73 75.41 1.21
C LYS A 434 12.03 74.65 1.50
N ASP A 435 12.36 73.64 0.70
CA ASP A 435 13.57 72.84 0.84
C ASP A 435 14.22 72.57 -0.53
N LYS A 436 15.33 73.24 -0.80
CA LYS A 436 16.09 73.13 -2.06
C LYS A 436 16.78 71.77 -2.24
N ASP A 437 16.91 70.97 -1.19
CA ASP A 437 17.55 69.65 -1.24
C ASP A 437 16.52 68.50 -1.31
N LYS A 438 15.23 68.80 -1.54
CA LYS A 438 14.17 67.79 -1.65
C LYS A 438 14.55 66.63 -2.58
N ASP A 439 14.99 66.93 -3.79
CA ASP A 439 15.26 65.89 -4.81
C ASP A 439 16.38 64.95 -4.36
N LYS A 440 17.43 65.48 -3.72
CA LYS A 440 18.51 64.65 -3.14
C LYS A 440 17.99 63.75 -2.03
N LYS A 441 17.09 64.25 -1.17
CA LYS A 441 16.47 63.46 -0.09
C LYS A 441 15.59 62.34 -0.66
N VAL A 442 14.83 62.62 -1.72
CA VAL A 442 14.01 61.62 -2.41
C VAL A 442 14.90 60.54 -3.06
N ASP A 443 15.98 60.94 -3.75
CA ASP A 443 16.87 59.98 -4.40
C ASP A 443 17.66 59.13 -3.39
N SER A 444 18.09 59.72 -2.28
CA SER A 444 18.66 58.96 -1.16
C SER A 444 17.67 57.94 -0.61
N ALA A 445 16.43 58.35 -0.35
CA ALA A 445 15.40 57.45 0.17
C ALA A 445 15.02 56.33 -0.80
N LYS A 446 15.02 56.59 -2.12
CA LYS A 446 14.87 55.55 -3.15
C LYS A 446 16.01 54.54 -3.12
N SER A 447 17.25 55.00 -2.95
CA SER A 447 18.43 54.13 -2.84
C SER A 447 18.35 53.25 -1.58
N ASP A 448 17.97 53.83 -0.44
CA ASP A 448 17.80 53.11 0.82
C ASP A 448 16.72 52.03 0.71
N LEU A 449 15.57 52.36 0.10
CA LEU A 449 14.50 51.40 -0.16
C LEU A 449 14.97 50.24 -1.05
N LYS A 450 15.71 50.54 -2.12
CA LYS A 450 16.26 49.53 -3.03
C LYS A 450 17.23 48.59 -2.30
N ASN A 451 18.08 49.13 -1.43
CA ASN A 451 19.02 48.33 -0.63
C ASN A 451 18.26 47.43 0.35
N ALA A 452 17.29 47.97 1.10
CA ALA A 452 16.47 47.20 2.02
C ALA A 452 15.70 46.06 1.30
N GLN A 453 15.17 46.30 0.10
CA GLN A 453 14.52 45.27 -0.72
C GLN A 453 15.49 44.16 -1.17
N SER A 454 16.75 44.51 -1.47
CA SER A 454 17.80 43.54 -1.78
C SER A 454 18.14 42.68 -0.56
N ASP A 455 18.25 43.27 0.62
CA ASP A 455 18.54 42.57 1.87
C ASP A 455 17.39 41.65 2.29
N GLN A 456 16.15 42.10 2.14
CA GLN A 456 14.96 41.26 2.30
C GLN A 456 15.00 40.04 1.37
N SER A 457 15.37 40.25 0.10
CA SER A 457 15.50 39.17 -0.89
C SER A 457 16.61 38.18 -0.53
N ALA A 458 17.74 38.66 0.00
CA ALA A 458 18.84 37.82 0.48
C ALA A 458 18.42 37.02 1.73
N ALA A 459 17.72 37.64 2.67
CA ALA A 459 17.19 36.98 3.86
C ALA A 459 16.16 35.89 3.50
N GLN A 460 15.29 36.14 2.51
CA GLN A 460 14.35 35.13 2.02
C GLN A 460 15.07 33.91 1.44
N LYS A 461 16.15 34.10 0.66
CA LYS A 461 16.97 32.99 0.17
C LYS A 461 17.58 32.16 1.31
N GLN A 462 18.00 32.80 2.40
CA GLN A 462 18.52 32.09 3.58
C GLN A 462 17.44 31.26 4.26
N VAL A 463 16.21 31.78 4.37
CA VAL A 463 15.05 31.04 4.88
C VAL A 463 14.79 29.80 4.03
N ASP A 464 14.76 29.94 2.71
CA ASP A 464 14.49 28.82 1.79
C ASP A 464 15.57 27.73 1.88
N GLN A 465 16.85 28.13 1.97
CA GLN A 465 17.96 27.21 2.15
C GLN A 465 17.92 26.49 3.50
N ALA A 466 17.59 27.21 4.58
CA ALA A 466 17.52 26.64 5.92
C ALA A 466 16.33 25.69 6.05
N LYS A 467 15.18 26.02 5.45
CA LYS A 467 13.97 25.19 5.46
C LYS A 467 14.23 23.79 4.89
N ARG A 468 14.96 23.70 3.78
CA ARG A 468 15.35 22.41 3.16
C ARG A 468 16.13 21.47 4.08
N LYS A 469 16.82 22.02 5.08
CA LYS A 469 17.67 21.25 6.02
C LYS A 469 16.92 20.81 7.27
N VAL A 470 15.68 21.24 7.46
CA VAL A 470 14.87 20.90 8.65
C VAL A 470 14.21 19.52 8.53
N GLY A 471 13.96 19.04 7.30
CA GLY A 471 13.23 17.80 7.01
C GLY A 471 11.74 17.92 7.36
N ASP A 472 10.85 17.48 6.47
CA ASP A 472 9.41 17.37 6.77
C ASP A 472 9.10 16.16 7.68
#